data_AF-A0A0Q5K649-F1
#
_entry.id   AF-A0A0Q5K649-F1
#
_cell.length_a   1.000
_cell.length_b   1.000
_cell.length_c   1.000
_cell.angle_alpha   90.00
_cell.angle_beta   90.00
_cell.angle_gamma   90.00
#
_symmetry.space_group_name_H-M   'P 1'
#
loop_
_entity.id
_entity.type
_entity.pdbx_description
1 polymer ?
#
loop_
_entity_poly.entity_id
_entity_poly.type
_entity_poly.pdbx_seq_one_letter_code
_entity_poly.pdbx_strand_id
1 'polypeptide(L)'
;MITLPTLQPTLAWHQQLAWRRYVEQLFRLVSRRRDFRLELQRGRLIAGVIPEQRRVLLNPDLIPVPAMGVRFDPQTPHGQRTQLLRAIMAHEAGHVVFSASKPAGELGWLWNALEDERMERLVMRRFPELCSDFDFLGDAMLLKDDPEPIDFMTACLRWRWSYDRPDVPFELQAQDQEAWEQARPLVEEAWETTRDGVERLAAQILALRPAPPAGESPKSRPELSADGGGMSEEQPEEQEQAPKTGEPGEDEEAEGAGGGGETSDPEQDDAQAEDEARTGGGDSSEQEDDAPEAPETSTEPSGATAVTSEDEEDANEQGRGEVPLPAPPPPAPGEDPSQGASDHAGPARDLSRRESAEEILDRIEVHARHLTRILAPPIRPAHATPHRSKGRFRYDRYTQGAEKYFGRKVGAPERCTGSRPDAGPCSESRRQPPAGRQLRLQGL
;
A
#
# COMPACT_ATOMS: atom_id res chain seq x y z
N MET A 1 12.97 5.93 53.28
CA MET A 1 13.57 5.39 52.05
C MET A 1 12.40 5.11 51.11
N ILE A 2 12.13 6.01 50.16
CA ILE A 2 11.00 5.88 49.23
C ILE A 2 11.55 5.13 48.01
N THR A 3 11.17 3.87 47.86
CA THR A 3 11.49 3.09 46.67
C THR A 3 10.57 3.58 45.56
N LEU A 4 11.15 4.28 44.56
CA LEU A 4 10.40 4.63 43.37
C LEU A 4 9.98 3.33 42.67
N PRO A 5 8.72 3.21 42.22
CA PRO A 5 8.26 2.04 41.49
C PRO A 5 9.15 1.87 40.26
N THR A 6 9.75 0.68 40.14
CA THR A 6 10.51 0.28 38.95
C THR A 6 9.61 0.50 37.74
N LEU A 7 10.03 1.39 36.83
CA LEU A 7 9.34 1.63 35.57
C LEU A 7 9.08 0.29 34.91
N GLN A 8 7.80 -0.07 34.75
CA GLN A 8 7.46 -1.31 34.09
C GLN A 8 8.05 -1.27 32.67
N PRO A 9 8.71 -2.35 32.24
CA PRO A 9 9.20 -2.42 30.87
C PRO A 9 8.02 -2.18 29.92
N THR A 10 8.18 -1.23 29.00
CA THR A 10 7.17 -0.97 27.99
C THR A 10 6.96 -2.26 27.19
N LEU A 11 5.69 -2.66 27.03
CA LEU A 11 5.34 -3.84 26.22
C LEU A 11 5.96 -3.72 24.83
N ALA A 12 6.34 -4.84 24.22
CA ALA A 12 6.81 -4.85 22.84
C ALA A 12 5.76 -4.20 21.92
N TRP A 13 6.20 -3.46 20.89
CA TRP A 13 5.28 -2.65 20.07
C TRP A 13 4.08 -3.44 19.54
N HIS A 14 4.30 -4.69 19.11
CA HIS A 14 3.29 -5.57 18.55
C HIS A 14 2.31 -6.12 19.60
N GLN A 15 2.58 -5.94 20.89
CA GLN A 15 1.67 -6.25 22.00
C GLN A 15 0.82 -5.02 22.39
N GLN A 16 1.22 -3.83 21.96
CA GLN A 16 0.48 -2.59 22.26
C GLN A 16 -0.73 -2.47 21.33
N LEU A 17 -1.93 -2.30 21.92
CA LEU A 17 -3.19 -2.20 21.18
C LEU A 17 -3.21 -1.05 20.15
N ALA A 18 -2.56 0.07 20.47
CA ALA A 18 -2.47 1.22 19.58
C ALA A 18 -1.79 0.87 18.25
N TRP A 19 -0.68 0.14 18.28
CA TRP A 19 0.03 -0.31 17.09
C TRP A 19 -0.78 -1.32 16.27
N ARG A 20 -1.42 -2.29 16.94
CA ARG A 20 -2.29 -3.26 16.24
C ARG A 20 -3.42 -2.58 15.48
N ARG A 21 -4.09 -1.62 16.13
CA ARG A 21 -5.16 -0.82 15.51
C ARG A 21 -4.63 0.01 14.35
N TYR A 22 -3.46 0.63 14.52
CA TYR A 22 -2.81 1.42 13.47
C TYR A 22 -2.52 0.58 12.22
N VAL A 23 -1.87 -0.57 12.37
CA VAL A 23 -1.53 -1.49 11.26
C VAL A 23 -2.80 -2.00 10.56
N GLU A 24 -3.81 -2.40 11.32
CA GLU A 24 -5.09 -2.86 10.76
C GLU A 24 -5.82 -1.73 10.01
N GLN A 25 -5.78 -0.50 10.53
CA GLN A 25 -6.37 0.67 9.88
C GLN A 25 -5.64 1.03 8.57
N LEU A 26 -4.31 0.95 8.54
CA LEU A 26 -3.53 1.16 7.32
C LEU A 26 -3.94 0.17 6.22
N PHE A 27 -3.97 -1.13 6.54
CA PHE A 27 -4.37 -2.16 5.58
C PHE A 27 -5.80 -1.91 5.05
N ARG A 28 -6.75 -1.62 5.94
CA ARG A 28 -8.14 -1.31 5.56
C ARG A 28 -8.26 -0.05 4.69
N LEU A 29 -7.44 0.96 4.97
CA LEU A 29 -7.43 2.22 4.21
C LEU A 29 -7.03 1.98 2.76
N VAL A 30 -5.96 1.21 2.54
CA VAL A 30 -5.42 0.94 1.19
C VAL A 30 -6.28 -0.08 0.46
N SER A 31 -6.60 -1.22 1.08
CA SER A 31 -7.34 -2.32 0.45
C SER A 31 -8.83 -2.01 0.25
N ARG A 32 -9.39 -1.10 1.06
CA ARG A 32 -10.84 -0.86 1.20
C ARG A 32 -11.63 -2.09 1.65
N ARG A 33 -10.97 -3.12 2.17
CA ARG A 33 -11.56 -4.33 2.74
C ARG A 33 -11.54 -4.23 4.26
N ARG A 34 -12.66 -4.53 4.92
CA ARG A 34 -12.79 -4.45 6.40
C ARG A 34 -12.78 -5.80 7.08
N ASP A 35 -13.01 -6.83 6.29
CA ASP A 35 -13.21 -8.23 6.66
C ASP A 35 -11.90 -9.03 6.74
N PHE A 36 -10.76 -8.41 6.42
CA PHE A 36 -9.45 -8.99 6.66
C PHE A 36 -9.06 -8.86 8.14
N ARG A 37 -8.43 -9.90 8.68
CA ARG A 37 -7.90 -9.95 10.04
C ARG A 37 -6.37 -9.91 10.02
N LEU A 38 -5.80 -9.03 10.84
CA LEU A 38 -4.35 -8.95 11.06
C LEU A 38 -3.90 -10.05 12.02
N GLU A 39 -2.89 -10.80 11.62
CA GLU A 39 -2.23 -11.80 12.43
C GLU A 39 -0.73 -11.52 12.51
N LEU A 40 -0.22 -11.47 13.74
CA LEU A 40 1.17 -11.18 14.02
C LEU A 40 1.88 -12.50 14.32
N GLN A 41 2.71 -12.97 13.39
CA GLN A 41 3.39 -14.27 13.49
C GLN A 41 4.89 -14.10 13.23
N ARG A 42 5.72 -14.59 14.15
CA ARG A 42 7.17 -14.67 13.94
C ARG A 42 7.48 -15.77 12.94
N GLY A 43 8.34 -15.51 11.98
CA GLY A 43 8.73 -16.49 10.98
C GLY A 43 9.73 -15.93 9.98
N ARG A 44 9.85 -16.63 8.84
CA ARG A 44 10.70 -16.19 7.72
C ARG A 44 10.04 -15.12 6.86
N LEU A 45 8.71 -15.17 6.76
CA LEU A 45 7.92 -14.21 6.01
C LEU A 45 8.01 -12.83 6.66
N ILE A 46 8.17 -11.76 5.87
CA ILE A 46 8.07 -10.37 6.37
C ILE A 46 6.60 -10.01 6.59
N ALA A 47 5.79 -10.19 5.54
CA ALA A 47 4.35 -10.07 5.56
C ALA A 47 3.75 -10.87 4.40
N GLY A 48 2.45 -11.10 4.46
CA GLY A 48 1.73 -11.69 3.35
C GLY A 48 0.22 -11.64 3.48
N VAL A 49 -0.50 -11.90 2.39
CA VAL A 49 -1.96 -12.02 2.41
C VAL A 49 -2.40 -13.42 1.99
N ILE A 50 -3.44 -13.91 2.67
CA ILE A 50 -4.16 -15.13 2.29
C ILE A 50 -5.60 -14.69 1.98
N PRO A 51 -5.89 -14.31 0.71
CA PRO A 51 -7.18 -13.73 0.34
C PRO A 51 -8.38 -14.63 0.67
N GLU A 52 -8.23 -15.94 0.48
CA GLU A 52 -9.27 -16.96 0.68
C GLU A 52 -9.71 -17.02 2.14
N GLN A 53 -8.74 -16.89 3.06
CA GLN A 53 -8.96 -16.89 4.51
C GLN A 53 -9.19 -15.50 5.07
N ARG A 54 -9.09 -14.44 4.24
CA ARG A 54 -9.15 -13.03 4.64
C ARG A 54 -8.18 -12.72 5.78
N ARG A 55 -6.95 -13.22 5.66
CA ARG A 55 -5.87 -12.98 6.65
C ARG A 55 -4.78 -12.12 6.03
N VAL A 56 -4.25 -11.19 6.83
CA VAL A 56 -2.98 -10.53 6.56
C VAL A 56 -2.01 -10.92 7.67
N LEU A 57 -0.91 -11.53 7.27
CA LEU A 57 0.17 -11.97 8.14
C LEU A 57 1.24 -10.88 8.18
N LEU A 58 1.76 -10.60 9.37
CA LEU A 58 2.86 -9.65 9.55
C LEU A 58 3.84 -10.19 10.59
N ASN A 59 5.12 -10.18 10.25
CA ASN A 59 6.16 -10.50 11.20
C ASN A 59 6.44 -9.30 12.12
N PRO A 60 6.28 -9.45 13.45
CA PRO A 60 6.55 -8.37 14.38
C PRO A 60 8.04 -7.99 14.46
N ASP A 61 8.93 -8.89 14.03
CA ASP A 61 10.36 -8.67 13.93
C ASP A 61 10.66 -8.11 12.52
N LEU A 62 10.31 -6.84 12.33
CA LEU A 62 10.45 -6.10 11.08
C LEU A 62 11.89 -6.17 10.54
N ILE A 63 12.04 -5.96 9.23
CA ILE A 63 13.36 -5.90 8.59
C ILE A 63 14.27 -4.87 9.26
N PRO A 64 15.56 -5.17 9.44
CA PRO A 64 16.52 -4.19 9.94
C PRO A 64 16.70 -3.08 8.91
N VAL A 65 16.85 -1.84 9.37
CA VAL A 65 17.13 -0.68 8.53
C VAL A 65 18.64 -0.41 8.55
N PRO A 66 19.33 -0.45 7.40
CA PRO A 66 20.75 -0.09 7.32
C PRO A 66 21.00 1.32 7.85
N ALA A 67 22.15 1.51 8.52
CA ALA A 67 22.47 2.79 9.18
C ALA A 67 22.75 3.96 8.21
N MET A 68 23.05 3.66 6.94
CA MET A 68 23.34 4.66 5.92
C MET A 68 22.79 4.24 4.56
N GLY A 69 22.60 5.20 3.66
CA GLY A 69 22.22 4.95 2.26
C GLY A 69 20.73 4.70 2.02
N VAL A 70 19.91 4.69 3.07
CA VAL A 70 18.45 4.59 2.98
C VAL A 70 17.85 5.98 2.80
N ARG A 71 17.19 6.22 1.66
CA ARG A 71 16.48 7.46 1.38
C ARG A 71 15.26 7.59 2.30
N PHE A 72 14.94 8.84 2.65
CA PHE A 72 13.79 9.18 3.50
C PHE A 72 13.81 8.54 4.90
N ASP A 73 14.98 8.12 5.41
CA ASP A 73 15.09 7.57 6.76
C ASP A 73 14.77 8.64 7.83
N PRO A 74 13.77 8.41 8.69
CA PRO A 74 13.37 9.36 9.73
C PRO A 74 14.32 9.40 10.93
N GLN A 75 15.44 8.66 10.90
CA GLN A 75 16.54 8.70 11.88
C GLN A 75 16.14 8.35 13.32
N THR A 76 14.92 7.84 13.53
CA THR A 76 14.42 7.42 14.84
C THR A 76 13.82 6.02 14.75
N PRO A 77 14.02 5.16 15.76
CA PRO A 77 13.43 3.81 15.76
C PRO A 77 11.90 3.82 15.65
N HIS A 78 11.25 4.84 16.20
CA HIS A 78 9.80 5.01 16.06
C HIS A 78 9.40 5.38 14.63
N GLY A 79 10.07 6.37 14.03
CA GLY A 79 9.80 6.77 12.64
C GLY A 79 10.03 5.63 11.66
N GLN A 80 11.16 4.93 11.78
CA GLN A 80 11.53 3.81 10.91
C GLN A 80 10.47 2.71 10.98
N ARG A 81 10.03 2.34 12.19
CA ARG A 81 8.94 1.39 12.38
C ARG A 81 7.65 1.86 11.72
N THR A 82 7.26 3.11 11.91
CA THR A 82 6.05 3.69 11.32
C THR A 82 6.08 3.61 9.79
N GLN A 83 7.22 3.94 9.18
CA GLN A 83 7.40 3.95 7.73
C GLN A 83 7.46 2.54 7.14
N LEU A 84 8.19 1.60 7.79
CA LEU A 84 8.15 0.18 7.42
C LEU A 84 6.73 -0.37 7.46
N LEU A 85 5.99 -0.13 8.55
CA LEU A 85 4.61 -0.62 8.67
C LEU A 85 3.67 -0.02 7.63
N ARG A 86 3.85 1.26 7.26
CA ARG A 86 3.10 1.90 6.18
C ARG A 86 3.37 1.24 4.84
N ALA A 87 4.64 1.12 4.46
CA ALA A 87 5.05 0.52 3.19
C ALA A 87 4.59 -0.95 3.09
N ILE A 88 4.89 -1.77 4.11
CA ILE A 88 4.54 -3.19 4.14
C ILE A 88 3.02 -3.38 4.08
N MET A 89 2.24 -2.66 4.91
CA MET A 89 0.77 -2.83 4.87
C MET A 89 0.15 -2.31 3.58
N ALA A 90 0.70 -1.26 2.98
CA ALA A 90 0.24 -0.77 1.70
C ALA A 90 0.55 -1.75 0.55
N HIS A 91 1.73 -2.38 0.59
CA HIS A 91 2.13 -3.46 -0.31
C HIS A 91 1.12 -4.62 -0.25
N GLU A 92 0.93 -5.19 0.95
CA GLU A 92 0.02 -6.32 1.16
C GLU A 92 -1.43 -5.99 0.78
N ALA A 93 -1.90 -4.80 1.15
CA ALA A 93 -3.22 -4.33 0.78
C ALA A 93 -3.37 -4.14 -0.73
N GLY A 94 -2.30 -3.75 -1.41
CA GLY A 94 -2.27 -3.59 -2.85
C GLY A 94 -2.37 -4.92 -3.59
N HIS A 95 -1.77 -6.02 -3.09
CA HIS A 95 -2.00 -7.35 -3.64
C HIS A 95 -3.50 -7.72 -3.66
N VAL A 96 -4.21 -7.47 -2.56
CA VAL A 96 -5.66 -7.73 -2.47
C VAL A 96 -6.48 -6.94 -3.49
N VAL A 97 -6.00 -5.77 -3.92
CA VAL A 97 -6.73 -4.90 -4.84
C VAL A 97 -6.33 -5.16 -6.29
N PHE A 98 -5.04 -5.29 -6.57
CA PHE A 98 -4.49 -5.16 -7.90
C PHE A 98 -3.95 -6.45 -8.52
N SER A 99 -3.68 -7.47 -7.72
CA SER A 99 -3.03 -8.70 -8.18
C SER A 99 -4.00 -9.80 -8.61
N ALA A 100 -3.53 -10.70 -9.47
CA ALA A 100 -4.20 -11.96 -9.82
C ALA A 100 -3.81 -13.07 -8.83
N SER A 101 -4.41 -14.24 -9.01
CA SER A 101 -3.92 -15.47 -8.39
C SER A 101 -2.49 -15.75 -8.86
N LYS A 102 -1.59 -16.00 -7.91
CA LYS A 102 -0.19 -16.32 -8.20
C LYS A 102 -0.08 -17.70 -8.88
N PRO A 103 0.66 -17.82 -10.00
CA PRO A 103 0.93 -19.12 -10.60
C PRO A 103 1.87 -19.96 -9.72
N ALA A 104 1.92 -21.27 -9.95
CA ALA A 104 2.78 -22.15 -9.16
C ALA A 104 4.27 -22.12 -9.59
N GLY A 105 5.15 -22.62 -8.73
CA GLY A 105 6.56 -22.89 -9.06
C GLY A 105 7.41 -21.65 -9.32
N GLU A 106 8.39 -21.79 -10.22
CA GLU A 106 9.33 -20.68 -10.57
C GLU A 106 8.62 -19.53 -11.28
N LEU A 107 7.58 -19.83 -12.06
CA LEU A 107 6.73 -18.81 -12.69
C LEU A 107 6.04 -17.95 -11.63
N GLY A 108 5.51 -18.58 -10.57
CA GLY A 108 4.94 -17.89 -9.42
C GLY A 108 5.90 -16.93 -8.75
N TRP A 109 7.14 -17.37 -8.55
CA TRP A 109 8.18 -16.56 -7.93
C TRP A 109 8.52 -15.32 -8.76
N LEU A 110 8.79 -15.51 -10.07
CA LEU A 110 9.14 -14.37 -10.93
C LEU A 110 7.94 -13.45 -11.14
N TRP A 111 6.75 -14.03 -11.30
CA TRP A 111 5.52 -13.25 -11.37
C TRP A 111 5.37 -12.37 -10.14
N ASN A 112 5.61 -12.88 -8.93
CA ASN A 112 5.55 -12.10 -7.70
C ASN A 112 6.54 -10.93 -7.73
N ALA A 113 7.80 -11.20 -8.10
CA ALA A 113 8.83 -10.16 -8.18
C ALA A 113 8.45 -8.99 -9.12
N LEU A 114 7.82 -9.30 -10.27
CA LEU A 114 7.36 -8.31 -11.25
C LEU A 114 6.05 -7.63 -10.82
N GLU A 115 5.12 -8.40 -10.27
CA GLU A 115 3.80 -7.95 -9.86
C GLU A 115 3.88 -6.96 -8.71
N ASP A 116 4.79 -7.17 -7.76
CA ASP A 116 5.03 -6.27 -6.63
C ASP A 116 5.26 -4.83 -7.11
N GLU A 117 6.22 -4.61 -8.01
CA GLU A 117 6.55 -3.27 -8.52
C GLU A 117 5.38 -2.65 -9.28
N ARG A 118 4.73 -3.44 -10.16
CA ARG A 118 3.53 -3.00 -10.91
C ARG A 118 2.42 -2.56 -9.96
N MET A 119 2.16 -3.36 -8.94
CA MET A 119 1.12 -3.11 -7.94
C MET A 119 1.48 -1.90 -7.07
N GLU A 120 2.71 -1.79 -6.61
CA GLU A 120 3.19 -0.66 -5.81
C GLU A 120 3.03 0.66 -6.57
N ARG A 121 3.35 0.70 -7.87
CA ARG A 121 3.07 1.85 -8.74
C ARG A 121 1.59 2.22 -8.78
N LEU A 122 0.69 1.23 -8.86
CA LEU A 122 -0.75 1.48 -8.82
C LEU A 122 -1.22 1.98 -7.45
N VAL A 123 -0.64 1.48 -6.37
CA VAL A 123 -0.88 1.98 -5.01
C VAL A 123 -0.41 3.44 -4.90
N MET A 124 0.80 3.77 -5.35
CA MET A 124 1.36 5.13 -5.33
C MET A 124 0.56 6.11 -6.18
N ARG A 125 0.04 5.70 -7.35
CA ARG A 125 -0.88 6.54 -8.15
C ARG A 125 -2.15 6.90 -7.37
N ARG A 126 -2.60 6.03 -6.46
CA ARG A 126 -3.78 6.25 -5.61
C ARG A 126 -3.46 6.99 -4.32
N PHE A 127 -2.26 6.78 -3.76
CA PHE A 127 -1.78 7.34 -2.51
C PHE A 127 -0.35 7.87 -2.70
N PRO A 128 -0.18 9.06 -3.32
CA PRO A 128 1.14 9.59 -3.66
C PRO A 128 2.06 9.79 -2.45
N GLU A 129 1.50 9.98 -1.26
CA GLU A 129 2.22 10.09 0.01
C GLU A 129 3.00 8.83 0.41
N LEU A 130 2.74 7.69 -0.24
CA LEU A 130 3.44 6.43 0.00
C LEU A 130 4.72 6.28 -0.83
N CYS A 131 5.00 7.20 -1.77
CA CYS A 131 6.21 7.12 -2.61
C CYS A 131 7.49 7.04 -1.76
N SER A 132 7.64 7.95 -0.80
CA SER A 132 8.79 7.94 0.12
C SER A 132 8.82 6.72 1.05
N ASP A 133 7.67 6.11 1.31
CA ASP A 133 7.60 4.91 2.14
C ASP A 133 8.10 3.68 1.37
N PHE A 134 7.71 3.55 0.09
CA PHE A 134 8.19 2.48 -0.79
C PHE A 134 9.67 2.65 -1.15
N ASP A 135 10.13 3.88 -1.42
CA ASP A 135 11.56 4.16 -1.62
C ASP A 135 12.38 3.74 -0.39
N PHE A 136 11.90 4.08 0.81
CA PHE A 136 12.54 3.71 2.07
C PHE A 136 12.56 2.18 2.28
N LEU A 137 11.45 1.49 2.03
CA LEU A 137 11.38 0.02 2.12
C LEU A 137 12.30 -0.64 1.09
N GLY A 138 12.29 -0.15 -0.15
CA GLY A 138 13.11 -0.66 -1.24
C GLY A 138 14.60 -0.52 -0.94
N ASP A 139 15.01 0.64 -0.42
CA ASP A 139 16.40 0.85 0.00
C ASP A 139 16.80 -0.05 1.18
N ALA A 140 15.92 -0.23 2.16
CA ALA A 140 16.17 -1.13 3.29
C ALA A 140 16.35 -2.58 2.83
N MET A 141 15.61 -3.01 1.81
CA MET A 141 15.75 -4.35 1.21
C MET A 141 17.00 -4.46 0.33
N LEU A 142 17.27 -3.44 -0.50
CA LEU A 142 18.38 -3.41 -1.44
C LEU A 142 19.75 -3.43 -0.75
N LEU A 143 19.85 -2.78 0.41
CA LEU A 143 21.09 -2.58 1.17
C LEU A 143 21.26 -3.56 2.34
N LYS A 144 20.35 -4.52 2.51
CA LYS A 144 20.42 -5.53 3.57
C LYS A 144 21.52 -6.56 3.33
N ASP A 145 21.70 -6.95 2.07
CA ASP A 145 22.59 -8.05 1.68
C ASP A 145 23.94 -7.52 1.16
N ASP A 146 24.97 -8.35 1.29
CA ASP A 146 26.31 -8.05 0.82
C ASP A 146 26.35 -7.87 -0.73
N PRO A 147 27.31 -7.08 -1.27
CA PRO A 147 27.38 -6.71 -2.68
C PRO A 147 27.86 -7.85 -3.61
N GLU A 148 27.50 -9.10 -3.32
CA GLU A 148 27.87 -10.22 -4.19
C GLU A 148 27.21 -10.10 -5.57
N PRO A 149 27.89 -10.55 -6.65
CA PRO A 149 27.29 -10.62 -7.98
C PRO A 149 26.02 -11.45 -7.96
N ILE A 150 24.91 -10.81 -8.32
CA ILE A 150 23.58 -11.42 -8.25
C ILE A 150 23.35 -12.36 -9.44
N ASP A 151 22.58 -13.42 -9.21
CA ASP A 151 22.11 -14.27 -10.30
C ASP A 151 20.96 -13.64 -11.09
N PHE A 152 20.65 -14.21 -12.25
CA PHE A 152 19.59 -13.73 -13.14
C PHE A 152 18.23 -13.54 -12.46
N MET A 153 17.82 -14.47 -11.58
CA MET A 153 16.52 -14.40 -10.92
C MET A 153 16.49 -13.27 -9.88
N THR A 154 17.56 -13.16 -9.09
CA THR A 154 17.75 -12.09 -8.12
C THR A 154 17.86 -10.73 -8.81
N ALA A 155 18.46 -10.65 -10.00
CA ALA A 155 18.49 -9.44 -10.80
C ALA A 155 17.09 -8.95 -11.17
N CYS A 156 16.19 -9.85 -11.59
CA CYS A 156 14.80 -9.50 -11.90
C CYS A 156 14.06 -8.89 -10.69
N LEU A 157 14.29 -9.41 -9.48
CA LEU A 157 13.72 -8.87 -8.25
C LEU A 157 14.38 -7.55 -7.86
N ARG A 158 15.72 -7.53 -7.78
CA ARG A 158 16.52 -6.41 -7.26
C ARG A 158 16.43 -5.19 -8.16
N TRP A 159 16.20 -5.38 -9.47
CA TRP A 159 16.09 -4.27 -10.43
C TRP A 159 15.03 -3.24 -10.04
N ARG A 160 13.93 -3.67 -9.43
CA ARG A 160 12.87 -2.75 -9.00
C ARG A 160 13.34 -1.69 -8.00
N TRP A 161 14.32 -2.03 -7.16
CA TRP A 161 14.89 -1.10 -6.18
C TRP A 161 16.12 -0.37 -6.73
N SER A 162 16.91 -1.04 -7.57
CA SER A 162 18.15 -0.45 -8.10
C SER A 162 17.92 0.49 -9.29
N TYR A 163 16.77 0.40 -9.97
CA TYR A 163 16.44 1.21 -11.15
C TYR A 163 16.65 2.72 -10.92
N ASP A 164 16.21 3.22 -9.76
CA ASP A 164 16.33 4.62 -9.36
C ASP A 164 17.55 4.89 -8.43
N ARG A 165 18.49 3.94 -8.34
CA ARG A 165 19.69 3.99 -7.48
C ARG A 165 20.98 3.81 -8.28
N PRO A 166 21.35 4.78 -9.14
CA PRO A 166 22.60 4.69 -9.91
C PRO A 166 23.86 4.72 -9.03
N ASP A 167 23.73 5.10 -7.76
CA ASP A 167 24.79 5.09 -6.76
C ASP A 167 25.08 3.70 -6.18
N VAL A 168 24.15 2.74 -6.33
CA VAL A 168 24.30 1.37 -5.83
C VAL A 168 24.77 0.47 -6.98
N PRO A 169 25.92 -0.21 -6.86
CA PRO A 169 26.40 -1.13 -7.90
C PRO A 169 25.37 -2.23 -8.20
N PHE A 170 25.08 -2.43 -9.48
CA PHE A 170 24.24 -3.51 -9.99
C PHE A 170 25.12 -4.49 -10.77
N GLU A 171 25.78 -5.39 -10.03
CA GLU A 171 26.73 -6.36 -10.58
C GLU A 171 26.06 -7.72 -10.75
N LEU A 172 26.01 -8.23 -11.98
CA LEU A 172 25.54 -9.58 -12.28
C LEU A 172 26.70 -10.56 -12.42
N GLN A 173 26.40 -11.83 -12.25
CA GLN A 173 27.30 -12.90 -12.67
C GLN A 173 27.55 -12.83 -14.18
N ALA A 174 28.80 -13.06 -14.60
CA ALA A 174 29.22 -12.87 -15.98
C ALA A 174 28.41 -13.71 -16.98
N GLN A 175 27.96 -14.91 -16.60
CA GLN A 175 27.15 -15.77 -17.47
C GLN A 175 25.70 -15.27 -17.65
N ASP A 176 25.21 -14.39 -16.77
CA ASP A 176 23.83 -13.89 -16.77
C ASP A 176 23.70 -12.56 -17.53
N GLN A 177 24.82 -11.90 -17.87
CA GLN A 177 24.84 -10.55 -18.45
C GLN A 177 24.06 -10.44 -19.76
N GLU A 178 24.25 -11.38 -20.68
CA GLU A 178 23.59 -11.36 -22.00
C GLU A 178 22.08 -11.62 -21.89
N ALA A 179 21.69 -12.58 -21.03
CA ALA A 179 20.28 -12.86 -20.75
C ALA A 179 19.61 -11.66 -20.08
N TRP A 180 20.31 -10.99 -19.17
CA TRP A 180 19.81 -9.81 -18.47
C TRP A 180 19.55 -8.63 -19.40
N GLU A 181 20.46 -8.33 -20.34
CA GLU A 181 20.24 -7.25 -21.32
C GLU A 181 18.95 -7.46 -22.14
N GLN A 182 18.55 -8.71 -22.37
CA GLN A 182 17.29 -9.07 -23.03
C GLN A 182 16.09 -9.04 -22.08
N ALA A 183 16.28 -9.49 -20.83
CA ALA A 183 15.22 -9.56 -19.84
C ALA A 183 14.83 -8.19 -19.25
N ARG A 184 15.80 -7.28 -19.06
CA ARG A 184 15.59 -5.94 -18.47
C ARG A 184 14.42 -5.18 -19.09
N PRO A 185 14.32 -4.99 -20.43
CA PRO A 185 13.17 -4.28 -21.01
C PRO A 185 11.84 -5.01 -20.77
N LEU A 186 11.82 -6.34 -20.66
CA LEU A 186 10.61 -7.11 -20.34
C LEU A 186 10.21 -6.94 -18.86
N VAL A 187 11.19 -6.86 -17.96
CA VAL A 187 10.97 -6.55 -16.54
C VAL A 187 10.32 -5.17 -16.41
N GLU A 188 10.87 -4.17 -17.08
CA GLU A 188 10.33 -2.80 -17.09
C GLU A 188 8.94 -2.73 -17.75
N GLU A 189 8.71 -3.48 -18.83
CA GLU A 189 7.39 -3.60 -19.45
C GLU A 189 6.35 -4.18 -18.49
N ALA A 190 6.76 -5.13 -17.63
CA ALA A 190 5.85 -5.76 -16.66
C ALA A 190 5.29 -4.76 -15.65
N TRP A 191 6.01 -3.68 -15.34
CA TRP A 191 5.58 -2.64 -14.39
C TRP A 191 4.47 -1.75 -14.92
N GLU A 192 4.30 -1.68 -16.24
CA GLU A 192 3.28 -0.84 -16.90
C GLU A 192 2.17 -1.65 -17.56
N THR A 193 2.27 -2.98 -17.55
CA THR A 193 1.31 -3.87 -18.19
C THR A 193 0.02 -4.06 -17.37
N THR A 194 -0.91 -4.81 -17.94
CA THR A 194 -2.13 -5.26 -17.25
C THR A 194 -1.85 -6.43 -16.31
N ARG A 195 -2.75 -6.70 -15.36
CA ARG A 195 -2.67 -7.85 -14.45
C ARG A 195 -2.32 -9.17 -15.16
N ASP A 196 -3.01 -9.48 -16.26
CA ASP A 196 -2.80 -10.73 -17.00
C ASP A 196 -1.53 -10.71 -17.87
N GLY A 197 -1.00 -9.52 -18.16
CA GLY A 197 0.22 -9.33 -18.94
C GLY A 197 1.48 -9.75 -18.17
N VAL A 198 1.46 -9.67 -16.83
CA VAL A 198 2.62 -10.00 -15.98
C VAL A 198 3.00 -11.47 -16.09
N GLU A 199 2.03 -12.38 -16.08
CA GLU A 199 2.30 -13.82 -16.20
C GLU A 199 2.94 -14.18 -17.54
N ARG A 200 2.44 -13.58 -18.62
CA ARG A 200 3.03 -13.75 -19.95
C ARG A 200 4.48 -13.25 -20.01
N LEU A 201 4.77 -12.08 -19.44
CA LEU A 201 6.12 -11.52 -19.42
C LEU A 201 7.05 -12.33 -18.51
N ALA A 202 6.57 -12.79 -17.36
CA ALA A 202 7.33 -13.69 -16.48
C ALA A 202 7.72 -14.98 -17.21
N ALA A 203 6.80 -15.59 -17.97
CA ALA A 203 7.10 -16.78 -18.77
C ALA A 203 8.15 -16.50 -19.87
N GLN A 204 8.10 -15.33 -20.52
CA GLN A 204 9.11 -14.93 -21.51
C GLN A 204 10.49 -14.71 -20.89
N ILE A 205 10.55 -14.03 -19.74
CA ILE A 205 11.80 -13.79 -19.01
C ILE A 205 12.41 -15.12 -18.54
N LEU A 206 11.60 -16.04 -18.02
CA LEU A 206 12.09 -17.38 -17.63
C LEU A 206 12.69 -18.16 -18.81
N ALA A 207 12.15 -17.98 -20.02
CA ALA A 207 12.69 -18.62 -21.21
C ALA A 207 14.08 -18.08 -21.63
N LEU A 208 14.46 -16.89 -21.15
CA LEU A 208 15.79 -16.29 -21.37
C LEU A 208 16.84 -16.77 -20.37
N ARG A 209 16.43 -17.47 -19.30
CA ARG A 209 17.33 -17.89 -18.22
C ARG A 209 18.47 -18.76 -18.79
N PRO A 210 19.74 -18.42 -18.52
CA PRO A 210 20.84 -19.24 -18.99
C PRO A 210 20.81 -20.63 -18.36
N ALA A 211 21.29 -21.63 -19.10
CA ALA A 211 21.41 -22.97 -18.57
C ALA A 211 22.47 -22.98 -17.45
N PRO A 212 22.22 -23.69 -16.33
CA PRO A 212 23.22 -23.81 -15.28
C PRO A 212 24.50 -24.46 -15.85
N PRO A 213 25.69 -24.03 -15.40
CA PRO A 213 26.93 -24.65 -15.82
C PRO A 213 26.91 -26.15 -15.49
N ALA A 214 27.41 -26.97 -16.40
CA ALA A 214 27.36 -28.42 -16.27
C ALA A 214 28.04 -28.89 -14.97
N GLY A 215 27.27 -29.48 -14.05
CA GLY A 215 27.76 -30.04 -12.80
C GLY A 215 27.43 -29.23 -11.54
N GLU A 216 26.89 -28.01 -11.67
CA GLU A 216 26.36 -27.29 -10.50
C GLU A 216 24.91 -27.70 -10.22
N SER A 217 24.63 -28.02 -8.96
CA SER A 217 23.25 -28.20 -8.52
C SER A 217 22.56 -26.83 -8.51
N PRO A 218 21.26 -26.74 -8.85
CA PRO A 218 20.53 -25.48 -8.76
C PRO A 218 20.70 -24.91 -7.35
N LYS A 219 21.25 -23.71 -7.23
CA LYS A 219 21.32 -23.02 -5.93
C LYS A 219 19.90 -22.92 -5.39
N SER A 220 19.75 -23.20 -4.09
CA SER A 220 18.48 -22.99 -3.40
C SER A 220 18.03 -21.54 -3.62
N ARG A 221 16.73 -21.36 -3.86
CA ARG A 221 16.12 -20.06 -4.18
C ARG A 221 16.56 -19.00 -3.16
N PRO A 222 16.76 -17.73 -3.59
CA PRO A 222 17.01 -16.65 -2.65
C PRO A 222 15.86 -16.61 -1.63
N GLU A 223 16.20 -16.70 -0.33
CA GLU A 223 15.23 -16.69 0.77
C GLU A 223 14.55 -15.33 0.99
N LEU A 224 14.60 -14.42 0.01
CA LEU A 224 13.88 -13.15 -0.01
C LEU A 224 12.39 -13.40 -0.29
N SER A 225 11.74 -14.24 0.52
CA SER A 225 10.30 -14.43 0.49
C SER A 225 9.61 -13.25 1.18
N ALA A 226 9.39 -12.19 0.42
CA ALA A 226 8.13 -11.44 0.51
C ALA A 226 7.05 -12.25 -0.23
N ASP A 227 6.78 -13.49 0.22
CA ASP A 227 5.73 -14.36 -0.34
C ASP A 227 4.34 -13.87 0.09
N GLY A 228 4.03 -12.60 -0.22
CA GLY A 228 2.76 -11.97 0.11
C GLY A 228 1.65 -12.28 -0.89
N GLY A 229 2.00 -12.65 -2.12
CA GLY A 229 1.04 -13.19 -3.08
C GLY A 229 0.78 -14.67 -2.84
N GLY A 230 -0.40 -15.03 -2.35
CA GLY A 230 -1.01 -16.35 -2.49
C GLY A 230 -0.11 -17.54 -2.14
N MET A 231 -0.02 -17.88 -0.85
CA MET A 231 0.44 -19.19 -0.43
C MET A 231 -0.46 -20.25 -1.10
N SER A 232 0.04 -20.89 -2.16
CA SER A 232 -0.56 -22.09 -2.70
C SER A 232 -0.39 -23.20 -1.67
N GLU A 233 -1.33 -23.30 -0.73
CA GLU A 233 -1.77 -24.41 0.15
C GLU A 233 -0.79 -25.49 0.66
N GLU A 234 0.51 -25.42 0.46
CA GLU A 234 1.49 -26.33 1.07
C GLU A 234 1.96 -25.73 2.40
N GLN A 235 1.02 -25.49 3.32
CA GLN A 235 1.40 -25.52 4.72
C GLN A 235 1.80 -26.96 5.04
N PRO A 236 2.97 -27.20 5.66
CA PRO A 236 3.25 -28.53 6.20
C PRO A 236 2.14 -28.83 7.20
N GLU A 237 1.39 -29.90 6.96
CA GLU A 237 0.50 -30.47 7.95
C GLU A 237 1.25 -30.49 9.27
N GLU A 238 0.73 -29.74 10.25
CA GLU A 238 1.17 -29.83 11.63
C GLU A 238 1.23 -31.33 11.94
N GLN A 239 2.45 -31.86 12.11
CA GLN A 239 2.64 -33.19 12.62
C GLN A 239 1.93 -33.21 13.98
N GLU A 240 0.70 -33.71 13.99
CA GLU A 240 0.06 -34.24 15.17
C GLU A 240 1.05 -35.25 15.73
N GLN A 241 1.81 -34.80 16.73
CA GLN A 241 2.52 -35.70 17.61
C GLN A 241 1.45 -36.50 18.33
N ALA A 242 1.09 -37.64 17.72
CA ALA A 242 0.41 -38.71 18.39
C ALA A 242 1.13 -38.95 19.74
N PRO A 243 0.41 -38.96 20.87
CA PRO A 243 1.02 -39.29 22.14
C PRO A 243 1.58 -40.71 22.01
N LYS A 244 2.89 -40.87 22.21
CA LYS A 244 3.50 -42.19 22.38
C LYS A 244 2.91 -42.81 23.64
N THR A 245 1.91 -43.64 23.44
CA THR A 245 1.45 -44.67 24.37
C THR A 245 2.64 -45.60 24.62
N GLY A 246 3.23 -45.51 25.81
CA GLY A 246 4.18 -46.50 26.31
C GLY A 246 3.42 -47.77 26.67
N GLU A 247 3.86 -48.87 26.09
CA GLU A 247 3.46 -50.26 26.39
C GLU A 247 3.99 -50.74 27.77
N PRO A 248 3.50 -51.90 28.28
CA PRO A 248 3.05 -52.03 29.65
C PRO A 248 3.94 -52.94 30.52
N GLY A 249 3.85 -52.74 31.83
CA GLY A 249 4.29 -53.69 32.86
C GLY A 249 3.08 -54.43 33.42
N GLU A 250 3.25 -55.74 33.53
CA GLU A 250 2.34 -56.80 33.96
C GLU A 250 1.64 -56.52 35.31
N ASP A 251 0.33 -56.77 35.39
CA ASP A 251 -0.27 -57.76 36.30
C ASP A 251 -1.82 -57.65 36.43
N GLU A 252 -2.42 -58.84 36.57
CA GLU A 252 -3.72 -59.20 37.17
C GLU A 252 -5.05 -58.99 36.42
N GLU A 253 -5.57 -60.15 35.96
CA GLU A 253 -6.93 -60.69 36.12
C GLU A 253 -8.14 -59.74 36.18
N ALA A 254 -9.00 -59.83 35.16
CA ALA A 254 -10.45 -59.95 35.37
C ALA A 254 -11.15 -60.47 34.10
N GLU A 255 -11.90 -61.56 34.30
CA GLU A 255 -12.84 -62.17 33.38
C GLU A 255 -13.95 -61.19 32.96
N GLY A 256 -14.48 -61.31 31.73
CA GLY A 256 -15.68 -60.56 31.37
C GLY A 256 -16.10 -60.58 29.90
N ALA A 257 -16.57 -61.73 29.42
CA ALA A 257 -17.66 -61.93 28.46
C ALA A 257 -17.98 -60.86 27.37
N GLY A 258 -17.92 -61.30 26.11
CA GLY A 258 -19.15 -61.39 25.30
C GLY A 258 -19.26 -60.57 24.00
N GLY A 259 -19.36 -61.31 22.88
CA GLY A 259 -20.13 -60.97 21.67
C GLY A 259 -19.47 -59.96 20.72
N GLY A 260 -19.29 -60.19 19.42
CA GLY A 260 -20.05 -61.01 18.48
C GLY A 260 -20.70 -60.08 17.43
N GLY A 261 -20.54 -60.41 16.14
CA GLY A 261 -21.29 -59.81 15.02
C GLY A 261 -20.46 -58.82 14.18
N GLU A 262 -19.83 -59.20 13.06
CA GLU A 262 -20.38 -59.51 11.73
C GLU A 262 -21.22 -58.38 11.06
N THR A 263 -20.68 -57.95 9.91
CA THR A 263 -21.38 -57.69 8.62
C THR A 263 -22.34 -56.51 8.49
N SER A 264 -22.08 -55.66 7.49
CA SER A 264 -22.90 -55.52 6.27
C SER A 264 -22.92 -54.08 5.74
N ASP A 265 -22.27 -53.88 4.58
CA ASP A 265 -22.85 -53.14 3.43
C ASP A 265 -24.21 -53.78 3.04
N PRO A 266 -25.17 -53.14 2.32
CA PRO A 266 -24.93 -52.25 1.17
C PRO A 266 -25.98 -51.13 0.89
N GLU A 267 -25.67 -50.33 -0.14
CA GLU A 267 -26.51 -49.82 -1.26
C GLU A 267 -27.93 -49.20 -1.09
N GLN A 268 -28.26 -48.39 -2.12
CA GLN A 268 -29.57 -47.85 -2.56
C GLN A 268 -30.06 -46.58 -1.85
N ASP A 269 -30.68 -45.58 -2.48
CA ASP A 269 -31.16 -45.30 -3.85
C ASP A 269 -31.17 -43.75 -3.92
N ASP A 270 -30.78 -43.09 -5.01
CA ASP A 270 -31.52 -42.88 -6.26
C ASP A 270 -32.75 -41.94 -6.16
N ALA A 271 -32.86 -41.11 -7.20
CA ALA A 271 -34.03 -40.37 -7.66
C ALA A 271 -34.47 -39.03 -7.01
N GLN A 272 -34.36 -37.99 -7.87
CA GLN A 272 -35.44 -37.07 -8.28
C GLN A 272 -35.87 -35.96 -7.30
N ALA A 273 -36.46 -34.85 -7.73
CA ALA A 273 -36.51 -34.04 -8.95
C ALA A 273 -37.49 -32.91 -8.57
N GLU A 274 -37.41 -31.77 -9.28
CA GLU A 274 -38.53 -30.82 -9.45
C GLU A 274 -38.96 -30.02 -8.21
N ASP A 275 -39.54 -28.83 -8.27
CA ASP A 275 -39.76 -27.78 -9.26
C ASP A 275 -40.42 -26.64 -8.43
N GLU A 276 -40.61 -25.49 -9.07
CA GLU A 276 -41.59 -24.46 -8.77
C GLU A 276 -41.19 -23.24 -7.93
N ALA A 277 -41.07 -22.17 -8.72
CA ALA A 277 -41.26 -20.78 -8.36
C ALA A 277 -42.59 -20.48 -7.65
N ARG A 278 -42.54 -19.53 -6.70
CA ARG A 278 -43.65 -18.62 -6.33
C ARG A 278 -43.07 -17.39 -5.63
N THR A 279 -43.03 -16.22 -6.28
CA THR A 279 -44.01 -15.12 -6.20
C THR A 279 -44.60 -14.82 -4.81
N GLY A 280 -44.41 -13.57 -4.37
CA GLY A 280 -45.05 -12.93 -3.21
C GLY A 280 -44.02 -12.07 -2.45
N GLY A 281 -44.07 -10.74 -2.38
CA GLY A 281 -45.23 -9.85 -2.37
C GLY A 281 -45.63 -9.54 -0.93
N GLY A 282 -44.99 -8.55 -0.32
CA GLY A 282 -45.33 -7.94 0.98
C GLY A 282 -44.25 -6.88 1.26
N ASP A 283 -44.49 -5.57 1.15
CA ASP A 283 -45.52 -4.74 1.76
C ASP A 283 -45.63 -4.95 3.27
N SER A 284 -44.87 -4.15 4.00
CA SER A 284 -45.09 -3.85 5.41
C SER A 284 -44.55 -2.45 5.68
N SER A 285 -45.52 -1.58 5.85
CA SER A 285 -45.52 -0.22 6.31
C SER A 285 -44.98 -0.08 7.75
N GLU A 286 -44.61 1.17 8.06
CA GLU A 286 -44.75 1.83 9.37
C GLU A 286 -43.94 1.28 10.57
N GLN A 287 -42.94 2.05 11.00
CA GLN A 287 -43.10 2.81 12.24
C GLN A 287 -42.01 3.88 12.38
N GLU A 288 -42.48 5.12 12.34
CA GLU A 288 -41.80 6.31 12.85
C GLU A 288 -41.85 6.24 14.38
N ASP A 289 -40.71 6.34 15.05
CA ASP A 289 -40.65 6.80 16.44
C ASP A 289 -39.68 7.98 16.50
N ASP A 290 -40.31 9.13 16.64
CA ASP A 290 -39.77 10.48 16.76
C ASP A 290 -39.60 10.76 18.26
N ALA A 291 -38.35 10.95 18.72
CA ALA A 291 -38.06 11.41 20.08
C ALA A 291 -37.02 12.54 20.00
N PRO A 292 -37.39 13.79 20.35
CA PRO A 292 -36.48 14.92 20.33
C PRO A 292 -35.69 15.01 21.64
N GLU A 293 -34.37 14.81 21.58
CA GLU A 293 -33.47 15.19 22.66
C GLU A 293 -33.22 16.70 22.67
N ALA A 294 -33.40 17.28 23.87
CA ALA A 294 -33.24 18.69 24.17
C ALA A 294 -31.76 19.13 24.15
N PRO A 295 -31.47 20.40 23.88
CA PRO A 295 -30.11 20.93 23.82
C PRO A 295 -29.56 21.21 25.22
N GLU A 296 -28.51 20.49 25.62
CA GLU A 296 -27.71 20.87 26.79
C GLU A 296 -26.77 22.03 26.42
N THR A 297 -27.10 23.18 26.99
CA THR A 297 -26.25 24.35 27.18
C THR A 297 -25.18 24.11 28.25
N SER A 298 -24.15 24.96 28.24
CA SER A 298 -23.14 25.16 29.31
C SER A 298 -21.91 24.23 29.20
N THR A 299 -20.64 24.64 29.31
CA THR A 299 -20.01 25.86 29.84
C THR A 299 -18.56 25.87 29.32
N GLU A 300 -18.10 26.97 28.72
CA GLU A 300 -16.66 27.26 28.61
C GLU A 300 -16.12 27.66 29.99
N PRO A 301 -14.88 27.26 30.33
CA PRO A 301 -14.02 28.20 31.00
C PRO A 301 -12.77 28.47 30.17
N SER A 302 -12.74 29.70 29.69
CA SER A 302 -11.55 30.47 29.36
C SER A 302 -10.53 30.37 30.50
N GLY A 303 -9.33 29.89 30.17
CA GLY A 303 -8.20 29.77 31.09
C GLY A 303 -6.92 30.18 30.38
N ALA A 304 -6.72 31.49 30.26
CA ALA A 304 -5.45 32.07 29.89
C ALA A 304 -4.45 31.92 31.05
N THR A 305 -3.37 31.19 30.82
CA THR A 305 -2.14 31.30 31.60
C THR A 305 -0.97 31.44 30.64
N ALA A 306 -0.62 32.69 30.38
CA ALA A 306 0.77 33.07 30.20
C ALA A 306 1.44 33.00 31.58
N VAL A 307 2.65 32.44 31.67
CA VAL A 307 3.71 32.81 32.63
C VAL A 307 4.93 31.88 32.42
N THR A 308 6.02 32.55 32.04
CA THR A 308 7.44 32.32 32.39
C THR A 308 8.17 31.04 31.97
N SER A 309 9.03 31.25 30.97
CA SER A 309 10.45 30.86 30.94
C SER A 309 11.15 30.81 32.30
N GLU A 310 11.86 29.72 32.56
CA GLU A 310 13.05 29.53 33.41
C GLU A 310 13.54 28.09 33.11
N ASP A 311 14.59 27.93 32.30
CA ASP A 311 15.98 27.71 32.74
C ASP A 311 16.12 26.51 33.69
N GLU A 312 16.46 25.33 33.14
CA GLU A 312 17.19 24.26 33.84
C GLU A 312 17.78 23.29 32.79
N GLU A 313 18.75 23.79 32.03
CA GLU A 313 19.81 22.95 31.48
C GLU A 313 20.80 22.68 32.61
N ASP A 314 20.81 21.46 33.16
CA ASP A 314 21.90 21.03 34.04
C ASP A 314 22.41 19.63 33.66
N ALA A 315 23.56 19.68 32.98
CA ALA A 315 24.75 18.91 33.26
C ALA A 315 24.62 17.39 33.48
N ASN A 316 24.79 16.62 32.40
CA ASN A 316 25.54 15.36 32.50
C ASN A 316 26.15 14.89 31.15
N GLU A 317 27.10 15.64 30.61
CA GLU A 317 28.08 15.11 29.64
C GLU A 317 29.50 15.32 30.18
N GLN A 318 29.93 14.40 31.04
CA GLN A 318 31.34 14.22 31.36
C GLN A 318 31.89 13.02 30.59
N GLY A 319 32.86 13.28 29.70
CA GLY A 319 33.87 12.28 29.33
C GLY A 319 33.79 11.71 27.93
N ARG A 320 33.91 12.55 26.89
CA ARG A 320 34.54 12.12 25.63
C ARG A 320 35.75 13.00 25.37
N GLY A 321 36.93 12.42 25.54
CA GLY A 321 38.20 13.05 25.19
C GLY A 321 38.23 13.34 23.70
N GLU A 322 38.36 14.62 23.35
CA GLU A 322 38.78 15.06 22.02
C GLU A 322 40.15 14.46 21.72
N VAL A 323 40.20 13.57 20.74
CA VAL A 323 41.45 13.19 20.08
C VAL A 323 41.76 14.31 19.09
N PRO A 324 42.93 14.99 19.19
CA PRO A 324 43.30 16.04 18.25
C PRO A 324 43.36 15.48 16.83
N LEU A 325 42.60 16.08 15.91
CA LEU A 325 42.70 15.77 14.48
C LEU A 325 44.11 16.12 13.99
N PRO A 326 44.76 15.24 13.20
CA PRO A 326 46.06 15.52 12.62
C PRO A 326 45.96 16.71 11.63
N ALA A 327 46.95 17.60 11.71
CA ALA A 327 47.06 18.75 10.81
C ALA A 327 47.11 18.31 9.34
N PRO A 328 46.46 19.03 8.41
CA PRO A 328 46.52 18.73 6.99
C PRO A 328 47.96 18.83 6.47
N PRO A 329 48.39 17.94 5.57
CA PRO A 329 49.72 17.99 4.99
C PRO A 329 49.90 19.28 4.15
N PRO A 330 51.12 19.86 4.13
CA PRO A 330 51.39 21.03 3.30
C PRO A 330 51.21 20.68 1.81
N PRO A 331 50.74 21.64 1.00
CA PRO A 331 50.56 21.43 -0.44
C PRO A 331 51.90 21.09 -1.09
N ALA A 332 51.89 20.09 -1.97
CA ALA A 332 53.04 19.67 -2.74
C ALA A 332 53.55 20.83 -3.62
N PRO A 333 54.86 21.11 -3.64
CA PRO A 333 55.42 22.15 -4.51
C PRO A 333 55.49 21.61 -5.94
N GLY A 334 54.69 22.16 -6.86
CA GLY A 334 54.96 21.98 -8.29
C GLY A 334 53.81 21.94 -9.28
N GLU A 335 52.55 22.18 -8.90
CA GLU A 335 51.47 22.21 -9.88
C GLU A 335 51.13 23.65 -10.29
N ASP A 336 51.50 23.95 -11.54
CA ASP A 336 51.32 25.21 -12.26
C ASP A 336 49.87 25.27 -12.81
N PRO A 337 48.96 26.09 -12.24
CA PRO A 337 47.58 26.18 -12.71
C PRO A 337 47.50 27.21 -13.84
N SER A 338 48.09 26.87 -14.98
CA SER A 338 48.00 27.67 -16.19
C SER A 338 47.78 26.75 -17.39
N GLN A 339 46.52 26.40 -17.68
CA GLN A 339 45.96 26.30 -19.03
C GLN A 339 44.55 25.71 -19.02
N GLY A 340 43.59 26.41 -19.65
CA GLY A 340 42.32 25.81 -20.04
C GLY A 340 41.06 26.64 -19.77
N ALA A 341 41.06 27.95 -20.01
CA ALA A 341 39.82 28.73 -20.05
C ALA A 341 39.19 28.63 -21.45
N SER A 342 38.04 27.96 -21.55
CA SER A 342 37.17 27.99 -22.73
C SER A 342 36.21 29.17 -22.65
N ASP A 343 36.19 29.99 -23.71
CA ASP A 343 35.42 31.22 -23.90
C ASP A 343 33.90 31.00 -23.99
N HIS A 344 33.24 30.75 -22.86
CA HIS A 344 31.80 30.92 -22.71
C HIS A 344 31.51 31.95 -21.63
N ALA A 345 31.85 33.21 -21.93
CA ALA A 345 31.49 34.37 -21.14
C ALA A 345 29.97 34.62 -21.22
N GLY A 346 29.21 33.92 -20.38
CA GLY A 346 27.88 34.37 -19.99
C GLY A 346 27.98 35.74 -19.30
N PRO A 347 26.91 36.54 -19.30
CA PRO A 347 26.91 37.85 -18.66
C PRO A 347 27.37 37.72 -17.21
N ALA A 348 28.33 38.57 -16.82
CA ALA A 348 28.91 38.58 -15.48
C ALA A 348 27.76 38.60 -14.45
N ARG A 349 27.56 37.47 -13.75
CA ARG A 349 26.65 37.42 -12.62
C ARG A 349 27.23 38.36 -11.57
N ASP A 350 26.48 39.40 -11.25
CA ASP A 350 26.81 40.33 -10.20
C ASP A 350 26.76 39.62 -8.84
N LEU A 351 27.89 39.05 -8.43
CA LEU A 351 28.05 38.34 -7.15
C LEU A 351 28.09 39.30 -5.95
N SER A 352 27.97 40.62 -6.17
CA SER A 352 28.01 41.61 -5.09
C SER A 352 26.69 41.71 -4.31
N ARG A 353 25.60 41.17 -4.85
CA ARG A 353 24.30 41.11 -4.17
C ARG A 353 24.14 39.76 -3.47
N ARG A 354 24.76 39.63 -2.28
CA ARG A 354 24.37 38.57 -1.35
C ARG A 354 22.96 38.89 -0.87
N GLU A 355 21.97 38.19 -1.45
CA GLU A 355 20.61 38.20 -0.93
C GLU A 355 20.67 37.83 0.55
N SER A 356 20.05 38.63 1.41
CA SER A 356 20.00 38.30 2.83
C SER A 356 19.13 37.06 3.03
N ALA A 357 19.37 36.32 4.11
CA ALA A 357 18.52 35.17 4.46
C ALA A 357 17.03 35.59 4.57
N GLU A 358 16.76 36.82 5.00
CA GLU A 358 15.41 37.41 5.07
C GLU A 358 14.78 37.60 3.69
N GLU A 359 15.52 38.11 2.69
CA GLU A 359 15.03 38.25 1.32
C GLU A 359 14.68 36.90 0.68
N ILE A 360 15.44 35.85 1.01
CA ILE A 360 15.16 34.48 0.54
C ILE A 360 13.88 33.95 1.19
N LEU A 361 13.70 34.15 2.50
CA LEU A 361 12.50 33.71 3.23
C LEU A 361 11.23 34.44 2.76
N ASP A 362 11.29 35.76 2.55
CA ASP A 362 10.18 36.54 2.00
C ASP A 362 9.77 36.03 0.61
N ARG A 363 10.75 35.72 -0.24
CA ARG A 363 10.49 35.17 -1.58
C ARG A 363 9.83 33.79 -1.51
N ILE A 364 10.27 32.93 -0.58
CA ILE A 364 9.66 31.62 -0.33
C ILE A 364 8.23 31.78 0.16
N GLU A 365 7.97 32.69 1.11
CA GLU A 365 6.63 32.92 1.65
C GLU A 365 5.66 33.42 0.58
N VAL A 366 6.09 34.34 -0.29
CA VAL A 366 5.29 34.83 -1.42
C VAL A 366 4.92 33.68 -2.37
N HIS A 367 5.87 32.80 -2.68
CA HIS A 367 5.60 31.64 -3.55
C HIS A 367 4.67 30.62 -2.88
N ALA A 368 4.84 30.37 -1.58
CA ALA A 368 3.98 29.48 -0.81
C ALA A 368 2.52 29.99 -0.76
N ARG A 369 2.31 31.30 -0.54
CA ARG A 369 0.97 31.92 -0.59
C ARG A 369 0.35 31.84 -1.97
N HIS A 370 1.14 32.02 -3.03
CA HIS A 370 0.68 31.89 -4.41
C HIS A 370 0.25 30.46 -4.75
N LEU A 371 1.08 29.47 -4.41
CA LEU A 371 0.77 28.05 -4.58
C LEU A 371 -0.46 27.64 -3.77
N THR A 372 -0.61 28.13 -2.54
CA THR A 372 -1.79 27.87 -1.71
C THR A 372 -3.08 28.35 -2.38
N ARG A 373 -3.06 29.48 -3.09
CA ARG A 373 -4.24 29.96 -3.85
C ARG A 373 -4.55 29.11 -5.08
N ILE A 374 -3.53 28.61 -5.77
CA ILE A 374 -3.71 27.74 -6.95
C ILE A 374 -4.23 26.37 -6.53
N LEU A 375 -3.70 25.84 -5.42
CA LEU A 375 -4.04 24.52 -4.89
C LEU A 375 -5.28 24.53 -3.99
N ALA A 376 -5.80 25.71 -3.63
CA ALA A 376 -7.03 25.81 -2.86
C ALA A 376 -8.17 25.14 -3.64
N PRO A 377 -8.89 24.17 -3.04
CA PRO A 377 -10.03 23.55 -3.71
C PRO A 377 -11.06 24.62 -4.07
N PRO A 378 -11.76 24.49 -5.21
CA PRO A 378 -12.77 25.45 -5.62
C PRO A 378 -13.79 25.61 -4.49
N ILE A 379 -13.90 26.86 -4.01
CA ILE A 379 -14.65 27.28 -2.83
C ILE A 379 -15.99 26.54 -2.77
N ARG A 380 -16.26 25.85 -1.66
CA ARG A 380 -17.56 25.21 -1.40
C ARG A 380 -18.66 26.26 -1.60
N PRO A 381 -19.66 26.01 -2.47
CA PRO A 381 -20.79 26.93 -2.60
C PRO A 381 -21.43 27.15 -1.22
N ALA A 382 -21.60 28.42 -0.84
CA ALA A 382 -22.03 28.81 0.50
C ALA A 382 -23.41 28.26 0.90
N HIS A 383 -24.21 27.72 -0.02
CA HIS A 383 -25.50 27.14 0.29
C HIS A 383 -25.79 25.90 -0.58
N ALA A 384 -25.83 24.74 0.05
CA ALA A 384 -26.42 23.53 -0.51
C ALA A 384 -27.91 23.48 -0.13
N THR A 385 -28.73 24.39 -0.68
CA THR A 385 -30.18 24.27 -0.52
C THR A 385 -30.63 23.07 -1.35
N PRO A 386 -31.28 22.05 -0.75
CA PRO A 386 -31.71 20.86 -1.48
C PRO A 386 -32.69 21.25 -2.59
N HIS A 387 -32.41 20.84 -3.82
CA HIS A 387 -33.30 21.09 -4.94
C HIS A 387 -34.49 20.13 -4.85
N ARG A 388 -35.71 20.67 -4.72
CA ARG A 388 -36.95 19.91 -4.45
C ARG A 388 -37.22 18.74 -5.39
N SER A 389 -36.67 18.77 -6.61
CA SER A 389 -36.82 17.69 -7.61
C SER A 389 -35.56 16.88 -7.93
N LYS A 390 -34.39 17.21 -7.37
CA LYS A 390 -33.10 16.56 -7.73
C LYS A 390 -32.27 16.09 -6.54
N GLY A 391 -32.79 16.22 -5.32
CA GLY A 391 -32.10 15.80 -4.11
C GLY A 391 -31.00 16.78 -3.67
N ARG A 392 -30.21 16.36 -2.67
CA ARG A 392 -29.11 17.13 -2.09
C ARG A 392 -27.88 17.03 -2.99
N PHE A 393 -27.30 18.18 -3.37
CA PHE A 393 -26.05 18.25 -4.13
C PHE A 393 -24.92 17.55 -3.36
N ARG A 394 -24.20 16.61 -4.00
CA ARG A 394 -23.11 15.86 -3.38
C ARG A 394 -21.76 16.38 -3.90
N TYR A 395 -21.03 17.10 -3.04
CA TYR A 395 -19.75 17.70 -3.39
C TYR A 395 -18.72 16.65 -3.87
N ASP A 396 -18.73 15.46 -3.28
CA ASP A 396 -17.81 14.36 -3.65
C ASP A 396 -18.02 13.88 -5.09
N ARG A 397 -19.25 13.95 -5.63
CA ARG A 397 -19.52 13.61 -7.04
C ARG A 397 -19.16 14.75 -7.99
N TYR A 398 -19.21 15.99 -7.52
CA TYR A 398 -18.81 17.16 -8.30
C TYR A 398 -17.29 17.21 -8.52
N THR A 399 -16.49 16.94 -7.48
CA THR A 399 -15.02 16.87 -7.61
C THR A 399 -14.57 15.74 -8.54
N GLN A 400 -15.35 14.67 -8.65
CA GLN A 400 -15.14 13.55 -9.58
C GLN A 400 -15.73 13.80 -10.99
N GLY A 401 -16.31 14.98 -11.26
CA GLY A 401 -16.93 15.32 -12.54
C GLY A 401 -18.25 14.59 -12.86
N ALA A 402 -18.75 13.77 -11.93
CA ALA A 402 -19.97 12.98 -12.09
C ALA A 402 -21.26 13.79 -11.84
N GLU A 403 -21.16 14.95 -11.19
CA GLU A 403 -22.28 15.86 -10.96
C GLU A 403 -21.91 17.26 -11.48
N LYS A 404 -22.71 17.84 -12.39
CA LYS A 404 -22.50 19.20 -12.90
C LYS A 404 -23.23 20.20 -12.01
N TYR A 405 -22.56 21.31 -11.69
CA TYR A 405 -23.19 22.40 -10.95
C TYR A 405 -24.43 22.90 -11.70
N PHE A 406 -25.57 22.97 -11.00
CA PHE A 406 -26.77 23.57 -11.58
C PHE A 406 -26.53 25.07 -11.72
N GLY A 407 -26.12 25.50 -12.91
CA GLY A 407 -26.04 26.91 -13.25
C GLY A 407 -27.43 27.53 -13.12
N ARG A 408 -27.69 28.19 -11.98
CA ARG A 408 -28.88 29.03 -11.84
C ARG A 408 -28.70 30.15 -12.87
N LYS A 409 -29.54 30.18 -13.90
CA LYS A 409 -29.55 31.24 -14.90
C LYS A 409 -30.01 32.53 -14.19
N VAL A 410 -29.08 33.25 -13.60
CA VAL A 410 -29.33 34.57 -12.99
C VAL A 410 -29.77 35.48 -14.13
N GLY A 411 -31.07 35.78 -14.20
CA GLY A 411 -31.67 36.61 -15.25
C GLY A 411 -32.89 36.01 -15.98
N ALA A 412 -33.38 34.82 -15.61
CA ALA A 412 -34.69 34.38 -16.09
C ALA A 412 -35.81 35.12 -15.33
N PRO A 413 -36.65 35.95 -16.00
CA PRO A 413 -37.74 36.64 -15.32
C PRO A 413 -38.72 35.62 -14.74
N GLU A 414 -39.06 35.81 -13.46
CA GLU A 414 -40.08 35.05 -12.76
C GLU A 414 -41.40 35.15 -13.53
N ARG A 415 -41.81 34.05 -14.18
CA ARG A 415 -43.18 33.95 -14.68
C ARG A 415 -44.09 33.74 -13.47
N CYS A 416 -44.72 34.84 -13.05
CA CYS A 416 -45.91 34.82 -12.21
C CYS A 416 -46.90 33.79 -12.77
N THR A 417 -47.13 32.73 -12.01
CA THR A 417 -48.22 31.79 -12.25
C THR A 417 -49.39 32.20 -11.36
N GLY A 418 -50.54 32.45 -11.97
CA GLY A 418 -51.81 32.48 -11.23
C GLY A 418 -52.78 33.58 -11.62
N SER A 419 -53.54 33.36 -12.70
CA SER A 419 -54.99 33.61 -12.78
C SER A 419 -55.54 33.03 -14.09
N ARG A 420 -56.29 31.93 -14.01
CA ARG A 420 -57.30 31.46 -14.98
C ARG A 420 -58.65 32.10 -14.56
N PRO A 421 -59.68 32.24 -15.41
CA PRO A 421 -60.14 31.31 -16.48
C PRO A 421 -60.36 32.03 -17.84
N ASP A 422 -60.41 31.35 -18.99
CA ASP A 422 -61.66 30.84 -19.57
C ASP A 422 -61.43 29.94 -20.80
N ALA A 423 -62.51 29.23 -21.16
CA ALA A 423 -62.62 28.07 -22.04
C ALA A 423 -62.27 28.26 -23.54
N GLY A 424 -61.97 27.15 -24.21
CA GLY A 424 -61.97 27.05 -25.69
C GLY A 424 -61.23 25.81 -26.24
N PRO A 425 -61.87 24.92 -27.04
CA PRO A 425 -61.34 23.59 -27.37
C PRO A 425 -60.69 23.45 -28.76
N CYS A 426 -60.11 22.26 -28.98
CA CYS A 426 -59.88 21.56 -30.25
C CYS A 426 -58.75 22.02 -31.20
N SER A 427 -57.73 21.16 -31.34
CA SER A 427 -57.20 20.55 -32.58
C SER A 427 -55.82 19.95 -32.26
N GLU A 428 -55.65 18.64 -32.11
CA GLU A 428 -55.51 17.62 -33.17
C GLU A 428 -54.37 17.94 -34.16
N SER A 429 -53.16 17.43 -33.90
CA SER A 429 -52.17 17.19 -34.97
C SER A 429 -51.13 16.13 -34.61
N ARG A 430 -51.30 14.98 -35.28
CA ARG A 430 -50.29 14.12 -35.93
C ARG A 430 -49.06 13.65 -35.14
N ARG A 431 -49.13 12.34 -34.86
CA ARG A 431 -48.03 11.37 -34.80
C ARG A 431 -47.12 11.44 -36.03
N GLN A 432 -45.81 11.32 -35.82
CA GLN A 432 -44.86 10.71 -36.77
C GLN A 432 -44.05 9.62 -36.03
N PRO A 433 -43.85 8.43 -36.63
CA PRO A 433 -43.16 7.28 -36.03
C PRO A 433 -41.63 7.30 -36.24
N PRO A 434 -40.88 6.47 -35.51
CA PRO A 434 -39.41 6.42 -35.58
C PRO A 434 -38.91 5.71 -36.83
N ALA A 435 -37.85 6.25 -37.43
CA ALA A 435 -37.08 5.60 -38.49
C ALA A 435 -36.32 4.39 -37.92
N GLY A 436 -36.40 3.27 -38.66
CA GLY A 436 -35.82 2.00 -38.26
C GLY A 436 -34.38 1.76 -38.72
N ARG A 437 -33.81 0.73 -38.09
CA ARG A 437 -33.02 -0.38 -38.66
C ARG A 437 -31.91 -0.06 -39.67
N GLN A 438 -30.67 -0.38 -39.30
CA GLN A 438 -29.77 -1.14 -40.16
C GLN A 438 -28.84 -2.06 -39.35
N LEU A 439 -28.98 -3.35 -39.64
CA LEU A 439 -28.03 -4.44 -39.39
C LEU A 439 -26.97 -4.45 -40.51
N ARG A 440 -25.70 -4.71 -40.15
CA ARG A 440 -24.67 -5.44 -40.94
C ARG A 440 -23.56 -5.83 -39.95
N LEU A 441 -23.36 -7.12 -39.60
CA LEU A 441 -22.69 -8.21 -40.33
C LEU A 441 -21.22 -7.95 -40.69
N GLN A 442 -20.36 -8.69 -39.97
CA GLN A 442 -19.17 -9.45 -40.38
C GLN A 442 -17.96 -8.77 -41.06
N GLY A 443 -16.78 -9.09 -40.52
CA GLY A 443 -15.65 -9.57 -41.32
C GLY A 443 -14.30 -8.89 -41.09
N LEU A 444 -13.50 -9.40 -40.13
CA LEU A 444 -12.20 -10.06 -40.35
C LEU A 444 -11.57 -10.46 -39.02
#